data_AF-A0A519CUK1-F1
#
_entry.id   AF-A0A519CUK1-F1
#
_cell.length_a   1.000
_cell.length_b   1.000
_cell.length_c   1.000
_cell.angle_alpha   90.00
_cell.angle_beta   90.00
_cell.angle_gamma   90.00
#
_symmetry.space_group_name_H-M   'P 1'
#
loop_
_entity.id
_entity.type
_entity.pdbx_description
1 polymer ?
#
loop_
_entity_poly.entity_id
_entity_poly.type
_entity_poly.pdbx_seq_one_letter_code
_entity_poly.pdbx_strand_id
1 'polypeptide(L)'
;MELEVLTRGNRMRRTEPMHVDELWHNSLPMPMPNQPVCATETELIEQLDKLSTNPKIFIWTDSERRCKQGWEFIASVRQGVPPQGIEAELDAWCEQYPNAWLVVDLRDGVIPPSTSRPLTDVLSSIGRQVIVMVSSSSNNTEWPLWQLPL
;
A
#
# COMPACT_ATOMS: atom_id res chain seq x y z
N MET A 1 61.96 22.74 29.37
CA MET A 1 61.78 23.22 27.99
C MET A 1 61.12 22.10 27.22
N GLU A 2 60.17 22.47 26.34
CA GLU A 2 59.18 21.62 25.60
C GLU A 2 57.98 21.18 26.49
N LEU A 3 56.72 21.68 26.43
CA LEU A 3 55.81 22.18 25.36
C LEU A 3 55.64 21.12 24.24
N GLU A 4 54.50 20.51 23.92
CA GLU A 4 53.06 20.85 23.99
C GLU A 4 52.14 19.61 23.86
N VAL A 5 50.97 19.68 24.51
CA VAL A 5 49.58 19.38 24.05
C VAL A 5 49.30 18.21 23.10
N LEU A 6 48.46 17.24 23.54
CA LEU A 6 47.21 16.91 22.83
C LEU A 6 46.15 16.25 23.72
N THR A 7 44.98 16.87 23.68
CA THR A 7 43.77 16.63 24.46
C THR A 7 42.90 15.49 23.90
N ARG A 8 42.03 14.99 24.78
CA ARG A 8 40.70 14.42 24.51
C ARG A 8 40.62 12.99 23.94
N GLY A 9 40.01 12.14 24.77
CA GLY A 9 38.77 11.50 24.35
C GLY A 9 38.71 9.99 24.44
N ASN A 10 38.93 9.39 25.61
CA ASN A 10 38.42 8.04 25.84
C ASN A 10 36.96 8.14 26.32
N ARG A 11 36.07 8.48 25.37
CA ARG A 11 34.63 8.48 25.55
C ARG A 11 34.22 7.03 25.74
N MET A 12 33.79 6.69 26.95
CA MET A 12 33.25 5.40 27.36
C MET A 12 32.45 4.75 26.21
N ARG A 13 32.98 3.68 25.60
CA ARG A 13 32.13 2.70 24.91
C ARG A 13 31.38 1.98 26.01
N ARG A 14 30.13 2.40 26.27
CA ARG A 14 29.20 1.59 27.06
C ARG A 14 29.01 0.27 26.33
N THR A 15 29.57 -0.79 26.88
CA THR A 15 29.32 -2.20 26.54
C THR A 15 28.16 -2.75 27.36
N GLU A 16 27.15 -1.93 27.60
CA GLU A 16 25.85 -2.40 28.09
C GLU A 16 25.02 -2.67 26.84
N PRO A 17 24.46 -3.89 26.65
CA PRO A 17 23.52 -4.11 25.56
C PRO A 17 22.41 -3.05 25.73
N MET A 18 22.14 -2.27 24.68
CA MET A 18 21.00 -1.37 24.71
C MET A 18 19.80 -2.24 25.07
N HIS A 19 19.17 -1.94 26.20
CA HIS A 19 17.85 -2.47 26.50
C HIS A 19 16.94 -1.81 25.45
N VAL A 20 16.77 -2.52 24.33
CA VAL A 20 15.78 -2.17 23.34
C VAL A 20 14.48 -2.39 24.06
N ASP A 21 13.80 -1.30 24.45
CA ASP A 21 12.44 -1.40 24.94
C ASP A 21 11.68 -2.30 23.94
N GLU A 22 11.17 -3.41 24.43
CA GLU A 22 10.37 -4.39 23.70
C GLU A 22 9.01 -3.81 23.24
N LEU A 23 8.93 -2.50 23.02
CA LEU A 23 7.78 -1.80 22.45
C LEU A 23 7.77 -1.82 20.91
N TRP A 24 8.80 -2.40 20.27
CA TRP A 24 8.85 -2.61 18.81
C TRP A 24 8.02 -3.80 18.31
N HIS A 25 7.08 -4.31 19.11
CA HIS A 25 6.28 -5.47 18.73
C HIS A 25 5.08 -5.03 17.87
N ASN A 26 5.25 -5.21 16.55
CA ASN A 26 4.26 -5.11 15.48
C ASN A 26 4.11 -3.71 14.85
N SER A 27 4.92 -3.42 13.83
CA SER A 27 4.56 -2.41 12.84
C SER A 27 3.21 -2.82 12.24
N LEU A 28 2.18 -2.00 12.45
CA LEU A 28 0.87 -2.28 11.88
C LEU A 28 0.97 -2.29 10.35
N PRO A 29 0.21 -3.15 9.66
CA PRO A 29 0.33 -3.29 8.21
C PRO A 29 0.01 -1.97 7.53
N MET A 30 0.93 -1.46 6.72
CA MET A 30 0.78 -0.25 5.91
C MET A 30 0.84 -0.60 4.43
N PRO A 31 0.10 0.11 3.55
CA PRO A 31 0.25 -0.05 2.10
C PRO A 31 1.65 0.43 1.71
N MET A 32 2.53 -0.53 1.45
CA MET A 32 3.89 -0.29 0.97
C MET A 32 3.99 -0.77 -0.48
N PRO A 33 4.94 -0.25 -1.29
CA PRO A 33 5.20 -0.80 -2.62
C PRO A 33 5.33 -2.33 -2.58
N ASN A 34 4.59 -3.03 -3.43
CA ASN A 34 4.59 -4.50 -3.54
C ASN A 34 4.10 -5.25 -2.29
N GLN A 35 3.51 -4.56 -1.32
CA GLN A 35 2.92 -5.14 -0.13
C GLN A 35 1.47 -4.65 -0.01
N PRO A 36 0.57 -5.25 -0.80
CA PRO A 36 -0.85 -4.94 -0.71
C PRO A 36 -1.39 -5.22 0.69
N VAL A 37 -2.28 -4.33 1.15
CA VAL A 37 -3.08 -4.48 2.37
C VAL A 37 -4.55 -4.56 2.00
N CYS A 38 -5.42 -5.03 2.89
CA CYS A 38 -6.86 -4.97 2.70
C CYS A 38 -7.54 -4.00 3.68
N ALA A 39 -8.69 -3.45 3.29
CA ALA A 39 -9.55 -2.64 4.15
C ALA A 39 -10.98 -2.66 3.62
N THR A 40 -11.96 -2.43 4.49
CA THR A 40 -13.31 -2.04 4.04
C THR A 40 -13.32 -0.62 3.50
N GLU A 41 -14.35 -0.23 2.74
CA GLU A 41 -14.48 1.14 2.23
C GLU A 41 -14.44 2.19 3.35
N THR A 42 -15.11 1.93 4.47
CA THR A 42 -15.13 2.84 5.62
C THR A 42 -13.75 2.95 6.28
N GLU A 43 -13.10 1.81 6.56
CA GLU A 43 -11.74 1.81 7.12
C GLU A 43 -10.77 2.54 6.19
N LEU A 44 -10.84 2.28 4.88
CA LEU A 44 -10.01 2.93 3.88
C LEU A 44 -10.12 4.46 3.93
N ILE A 45 -11.34 5.00 3.94
CA ILE A 45 -11.55 6.46 4.06
C ILE A 45 -10.95 6.99 5.37
N GLU A 46 -11.25 6.34 6.50
CA GLU A 46 -10.78 6.78 7.81
C GLU A 46 -9.24 6.74 7.92
N GLN A 47 -8.58 5.76 7.29
CA GLN A 47 -7.12 5.70 7.28
C GLN A 47 -6.52 6.76 6.36
N LEU A 48 -7.14 7.02 5.19
CA LEU A 48 -6.69 8.06 4.27
C LEU A 48 -6.78 9.46 4.90
N ASP A 49 -7.85 9.74 5.64
CA ASP A 49 -8.05 11.03 6.32
C ASP A 49 -7.00 11.29 7.41
N LYS A 50 -6.38 10.23 7.95
CA LYS A 50 -5.31 10.32 8.96
C LYS A 50 -3.92 10.47 8.35
N LEU A 51 -3.77 10.32 7.03
CA LEU A 51 -2.48 10.50 6.39
C LEU A 51 -2.07 11.97 6.42
N SER A 52 -0.79 12.22 6.72
CA SER A 52 -0.20 13.57 6.61
C SER A 52 -0.11 14.06 5.17
N THR A 53 -0.23 13.16 4.20
CA THR A 53 -0.21 13.41 2.77
C THR A 53 -1.55 13.04 2.16
N ASN A 54 -1.98 13.78 1.14
CA ASN A 54 -3.16 13.42 0.35
C ASN A 54 -2.72 12.80 -1.00
N PRO A 55 -2.57 11.46 -1.09
CA PRO A 55 -2.13 10.82 -2.33
C PRO A 55 -3.20 10.92 -3.41
N LYS A 56 -2.78 10.94 -4.68
CA LYS A 56 -3.72 10.77 -5.80
C LYS A 56 -4.15 9.30 -5.83
N ILE A 57 -5.46 9.05 -5.76
CA ILE A 57 -6.01 7.68 -5.68
C ILE A 57 -6.73 7.32 -6.97
N PHE A 58 -6.47 6.11 -7.44
CA PHE A 58 -7.23 5.48 -8.51
C PHE A 58 -7.91 4.22 -7.99
N ILE A 59 -9.16 4.02 -8.38
CA ILE A 59 -9.90 2.78 -8.12
C ILE A 59 -9.95 1.91 -9.36
N TRP A 60 -9.51 0.68 -9.22
CA TRP A 60 -9.57 -0.37 -10.23
C TRP A 60 -10.81 -1.23 -10.00
N THR A 61 -11.86 -0.97 -10.78
CA THR A 61 -13.19 -1.56 -10.57
C THR A 61 -13.92 -1.79 -11.88
N ASP A 62 -15.02 -2.53 -11.82
CA ASP A 62 -15.82 -2.92 -12.99
C ASP A 62 -16.70 -1.77 -13.51
N SER A 63 -16.94 -0.75 -12.68
CA SER A 63 -17.85 0.34 -13.00
C SER A 63 -17.41 1.68 -12.39
N GLU A 64 -17.28 2.69 -13.26
CA GLU A 64 -16.98 4.07 -12.87
C GLU A 64 -18.00 4.64 -11.86
N ARG A 65 -19.26 4.18 -11.90
CA ARG A 65 -20.31 4.61 -10.96
C ARG A 65 -20.02 4.26 -9.50
N ARG A 66 -19.09 3.35 -9.25
CA ARG A 66 -18.64 2.98 -7.90
C ARG A 66 -17.58 3.93 -7.34
N CYS A 67 -17.04 4.81 -8.18
CA CYS A 67 -16.18 5.89 -7.72
C CYS A 67 -17.02 7.01 -7.09
N LYS A 68 -16.91 7.20 -5.77
CA LYS A 68 -17.71 8.17 -5.01
C LYS A 68 -16.90 9.22 -4.25
N GLN A 69 -15.57 9.11 -4.27
CA GLN A 69 -14.69 9.80 -3.32
C GLN A 69 -13.70 10.76 -3.99
N GLY A 70 -14.02 11.23 -5.20
CA GLY A 70 -13.10 12.05 -6.00
C GLY A 70 -11.86 11.28 -6.47
N TRP A 71 -11.88 9.95 -6.36
CA TRP A 71 -10.86 9.08 -6.93
C TRP A 71 -11.01 9.01 -8.44
N GLU A 72 -9.95 8.58 -9.10
CA GLU A 72 -9.94 8.41 -10.55
C GLU A 72 -10.24 6.94 -10.89
N PHE A 73 -10.78 6.68 -12.08
CA PHE A 73 -11.25 5.35 -12.45
C PHE A 73 -10.28 4.62 -13.37
N ILE A 74 -10.04 3.34 -13.08
CA ILE A 74 -9.40 2.37 -13.98
C ILE A 74 -10.36 1.19 -14.15
N ALA A 75 -10.62 0.80 -15.39
CA ALA A 75 -11.49 -0.35 -15.66
C ALA A 75 -10.76 -1.66 -15.34
N SER A 76 -11.36 -2.49 -14.48
CA SER A 76 -10.85 -3.83 -14.12
C SER A 76 -11.24 -4.91 -15.11
N VAL A 77 -12.25 -4.65 -15.94
CA VAL A 77 -12.74 -5.56 -16.97
C VAL A 77 -13.36 -4.74 -18.11
N ARG A 78 -13.15 -5.19 -19.35
CA ARG A 78 -13.79 -4.63 -20.54
C ARG A 78 -14.20 -5.75 -21.49
N GLN A 79 -15.37 -5.61 -22.10
CA GLN A 79 -15.82 -6.60 -23.08
C GLN A 79 -14.90 -6.61 -24.31
N GLY A 80 -14.52 -7.81 -24.74
CA GLY A 80 -13.63 -8.01 -25.89
C GLY A 80 -12.15 -7.72 -25.64
N VAL A 81 -11.78 -7.25 -24.44
CA VAL A 81 -10.38 -7.03 -24.07
C VAL A 81 -9.87 -8.25 -23.30
N PRO A 82 -8.79 -8.91 -23.76
CA PRO A 82 -8.22 -10.03 -23.04
C PRO A 82 -7.52 -9.55 -21.75
N PRO A 83 -7.28 -10.44 -20.77
CA PRO A 83 -6.66 -10.06 -19.50
C PRO A 83 -5.30 -9.34 -19.63
N GLN A 84 -4.52 -9.69 -20.65
CA GLN A 84 -3.24 -9.02 -20.95
C GLN A 84 -3.43 -7.55 -21.35
N GLY A 85 -4.53 -7.21 -22.01
CA GLY A 85 -4.85 -5.83 -22.33
C GLY A 85 -5.19 -5.02 -21.08
N ILE A 86 -5.89 -5.62 -20.14
CA ILE A 86 -6.19 -5.02 -18.84
C ILE A 86 -4.92 -4.80 -18.00
N GLU A 87 -4.01 -5.78 -17.96
CA GLU A 87 -2.70 -5.61 -17.32
C GLU A 87 -1.86 -4.52 -18.00
N ALA A 88 -1.83 -4.45 -19.34
CA ALA A 88 -1.08 -3.42 -20.06
C ALA A 88 -1.61 -2.00 -19.78
N GLU A 89 -2.92 -1.83 -19.56
CA GLU A 89 -3.48 -0.55 -19.13
C GLU A 89 -3.04 -0.19 -17.71
N LEU A 90 -2.96 -1.17 -16.80
CA LEU A 90 -2.44 -0.95 -15.45
C LEU A 90 -0.96 -0.56 -15.48
N ASP A 91 -0.16 -1.19 -16.33
CA ASP A 91 1.26 -0.86 -16.51
C ASP A 91 1.43 0.57 -17.05
N ALA A 92 0.67 0.94 -18.08
CA ALA A 92 0.65 2.30 -18.61
C ALA A 92 0.22 3.34 -17.55
N TRP A 93 -0.74 2.98 -16.68
CA TRP A 93 -1.12 3.81 -15.54
C TRP A 93 0.04 3.96 -14.53
N CYS A 94 0.77 2.88 -14.23
CA CYS A 94 1.91 2.92 -13.32
C CYS A 94 3.01 3.87 -13.82
N GLU A 95 3.24 3.93 -15.13
CA GLU A 95 4.19 4.86 -15.76
C GLU A 95 3.71 6.32 -15.70
N GLN A 96 2.42 6.56 -15.96
CA GLN A 96 1.84 7.90 -15.96
C GLN A 96 1.75 8.51 -14.55
N TYR A 97 1.49 7.68 -13.54
CA TYR A 97 1.22 8.13 -12.17
C TYR A 97 2.14 7.46 -11.15
N PRO A 98 3.44 7.83 -11.09
CA PRO A 98 4.43 7.13 -10.28
C PRO A 98 4.18 7.21 -8.76
N ASN A 99 3.49 8.24 -8.30
CA ASN A 99 3.19 8.48 -6.88
C ASN A 99 1.72 8.22 -6.52
N ALA A 100 0.92 7.70 -7.46
CA ALA A 100 -0.49 7.43 -7.19
C ALA A 100 -0.67 6.09 -6.45
N TRP A 101 -1.73 6.04 -5.66
CA TRP A 101 -2.13 4.85 -4.92
C TRP A 101 -3.23 4.13 -5.69
N LEU A 102 -3.19 2.80 -5.63
CA LEU A 102 -4.17 1.94 -6.28
C LEU A 102 -5.11 1.34 -5.23
N VAL A 103 -6.41 1.54 -5.42
CA VAL A 103 -7.45 0.81 -4.70
C VAL A 103 -8.01 -0.25 -5.63
N VAL A 104 -7.96 -1.52 -5.23
CA VAL A 104 -8.51 -2.64 -6.00
C VAL A 104 -9.85 -3.03 -5.41
N ASP A 105 -10.93 -2.91 -6.19
CA ASP A 105 -12.29 -3.17 -5.70
C ASP A 105 -12.63 -4.66 -5.81
N LEU A 106 -12.62 -5.36 -4.67
CA LEU A 106 -13.02 -6.75 -4.53
C LEU A 106 -14.23 -6.90 -3.59
N ARG A 107 -15.07 -5.87 -3.50
CA ARG A 107 -16.33 -5.95 -2.75
C ARG A 107 -17.29 -6.95 -3.42
N ASP A 108 -18.19 -7.50 -2.62
CA ASP A 108 -19.21 -8.44 -3.09
C ASP A 108 -20.05 -7.81 -4.22
N GLY A 109 -20.24 -8.56 -5.30
CA GLY A 109 -20.98 -8.09 -6.47
C GLY A 109 -20.20 -7.14 -7.39
N VAL A 110 -18.88 -7.00 -7.19
CA VAL A 110 -17.95 -6.41 -8.16
C VAL A 110 -17.29 -7.52 -8.95
N ILE A 111 -17.19 -7.36 -10.27
CA ILE A 111 -16.44 -8.30 -11.11
C ILE A 111 -14.93 -8.10 -10.83
N PRO A 112 -14.20 -9.12 -10.35
CA PRO A 112 -12.78 -8.99 -10.07
C PRO A 112 -11.96 -8.61 -11.32
N PRO A 113 -10.80 -7.96 -11.16
CA PRO A 113 -9.94 -7.61 -12.28
C PRO A 113 -9.57 -8.80 -13.16
N SER A 114 -9.78 -8.64 -14.46
CA SER A 114 -9.44 -9.63 -15.47
C SER A 114 -7.93 -9.62 -15.69
N THR A 115 -7.23 -10.53 -15.01
CA THR A 115 -5.76 -10.65 -15.04
C THR A 115 -5.35 -12.00 -15.64
N SER A 116 -4.23 -12.01 -16.36
CA SER A 116 -3.65 -13.20 -16.99
C SER A 116 -2.83 -14.03 -16.00
N ARG A 117 -2.34 -13.39 -14.94
CA ARG A 117 -1.63 -13.99 -13.80
C ARG A 117 -2.50 -13.90 -12.54
N PRO A 118 -2.21 -14.68 -11.48
CA PRO A 118 -2.87 -14.51 -10.19
C PRO A 118 -2.84 -13.05 -9.74
N LEU A 119 -3.98 -12.54 -9.26
CA LEU A 119 -4.11 -11.12 -8.89
C LEU A 119 -3.03 -10.69 -7.90
N THR A 120 -2.72 -11.53 -6.91
CA THR A 120 -1.67 -11.26 -5.91
C THR A 120 -0.29 -11.07 -6.52
N ASP A 121 0.06 -11.81 -7.58
CA ASP A 121 1.32 -11.65 -8.29
C ASP A 121 1.36 -10.32 -9.06
N VAL A 122 0.22 -9.91 -9.65
CA VAL A 122 0.08 -8.61 -10.30
C VAL A 122 0.29 -7.51 -9.25
N LEU A 123 -0.51 -7.50 -8.18
CA LEU A 123 -0.47 -6.44 -7.16
C LEU A 123 0.87 -6.36 -6.43
N SER A 124 1.56 -7.47 -6.26
CA SER A 124 2.89 -7.51 -5.61
C SER A 124 4.04 -7.18 -6.57
N SER A 125 3.78 -6.90 -7.86
CA SER A 125 4.81 -6.57 -8.85
C SER A 125 4.74 -5.16 -9.43
N ILE A 126 3.63 -4.43 -9.23
CA ILE A 126 3.44 -3.09 -9.84
C ILE A 126 4.28 -1.96 -9.20
N GLY A 127 4.93 -2.19 -8.06
CA GLY A 127 5.78 -1.18 -7.41
C GLY A 127 5.03 0.03 -6.85
N ARG A 128 3.73 -0.13 -6.54
CA ARG A 128 2.84 0.94 -6.03
C ARG A 128 2.23 0.55 -4.68
N GLN A 129 1.75 1.57 -3.96
CA GLN A 129 0.91 1.36 -2.79
C GLN A 129 -0.43 0.82 -3.25
N VAL A 130 -0.80 -0.37 -2.76
CA VAL A 130 -2.02 -1.07 -3.15
C VAL A 130 -2.87 -1.33 -1.92
N ILE A 131 -4.15 -0.99 -2.03
CA ILE A 131 -5.16 -1.28 -1.02
C ILE A 131 -6.28 -2.08 -1.67
N VAL A 132 -6.49 -3.29 -1.18
CA VAL A 132 -7.59 -4.16 -1.62
C VAL A 132 -8.83 -3.84 -0.80
N MET A 133 -9.80 -3.21 -1.47
CA MET A 133 -11.07 -2.84 -0.85
C MET A 133 -12.03 -4.03 -0.87
N VAL A 134 -12.49 -4.45 0.31
CA VAL A 134 -13.38 -5.61 0.49
C VAL A 134 -14.68 -5.23 1.21
N SER A 135 -15.72 -6.06 1.09
CA SER A 135 -16.97 -5.84 1.84
C SER A 135 -16.80 -6.06 3.35
N SER A 136 -15.93 -6.99 3.73
CA SER A 136 -15.72 -7.39 5.11
C SER A 136 -14.26 -7.76 5.34
N SER A 137 -13.63 -7.10 6.31
CA SER A 137 -12.23 -7.33 6.68
C SER A 137 -11.99 -8.69 7.37
N SER A 138 -13.02 -9.33 7.92
CA SER A 138 -12.89 -10.63 8.62
C SER A 138 -12.76 -11.84 7.69
N ASN A 139 -13.06 -11.67 6.40
CA ASN A 139 -13.09 -12.78 5.43
C ASN A 139 -11.86 -12.81 4.51
N ASN A 140 -10.92 -11.87 4.67
CA ASN A 140 -9.73 -11.81 3.83
C ASN A 140 -8.53 -12.46 4.53
N THR A 141 -7.98 -13.52 3.94
CA THR A 141 -6.78 -14.21 4.43
C THR A 141 -5.55 -13.95 3.57
N GLU A 142 -5.72 -13.28 2.44
CA GLU A 142 -4.68 -13.11 1.42
C GLU A 142 -3.83 -11.87 1.66
N TRP A 143 -4.41 -10.80 2.19
CA TRP A 143 -3.71 -9.55 2.50
C TRP A 143 -3.93 -9.12 3.95
N PRO A 144 -2.90 -8.55 4.61
CA PRO A 144 -3.04 -8.05 5.96
C PRO A 144 -3.98 -6.84 6.02
N LEU A 145 -4.75 -6.72 7.10
CA LEU A 145 -5.66 -5.60 7.33
C LEU A 145 -4.88 -4.30 7.57
N TRP A 146 -5.20 -3.25 6.81
CA TRP A 146 -4.59 -1.94 6.99
C TRP A 146 -5.01 -1.34 8.33
N GLN A 147 -4.02 -1.05 9.18
CA GLN A 147 -4.22 -0.37 10.46
C GLN A 147 -3.17 0.72 10.62
N LEU A 148 -3.58 1.97 10.87
CA LEU A 148 -2.68 2.99 11.38
C LEU A 148 -2.50 2.83 12.90
N PRO A 149 -1.32 3.16 13.45
CA PRO A 149 -1.12 3.20 14.89
C PRO A 149 -2.09 4.19 15.54
N LEU A 150 -2.76 3.73 16.60
CA LEU A 150 -3.61 4.54 17.47
C LEU A 150 -2.78 5.55 18.26
#